data_AF-A0A965BN24-F1
#
_entry.id   AF-A0A965BN24-F1
#
_cell.length_a   1.000
_cell.length_b   1.000
_cell.length_c   1.000
_cell.angle_alpha   90.00
_cell.angle_beta   90.00
_cell.angle_gamma   90.00
#
_symmetry.space_group_name_H-M   'P 1'
#
loop_
_entity.id
_entity.type
_entity.pdbx_description
1 polymer ?
#
loop_
_entity_poly.entity_id
_entity_poly.type
_entity_poly.pdbx_seq_one_letter_code
_entity_poly.pdbx_strand_id
1 'polypeptide(L)'
;MHQTTKLTQTQDAALDRRIAAAEALAQSRVLEALAPYSPTLVSTIWVGLDLPESDIDVVCCFKCRSQFERRLIETLGGLKDFTLSSSKEALIARATLGAFPLEIYGSNVAISEQVAFRHYQVMQRLTSLSSADFSNRVKAYKTEGLKTEPAIAAVLNLQGEPFAAVMALECASETELVSILRNAGCLRLATEAGAD
;
A
#
# COMPACT_ATOMS: atom_id res chain seq x y z
N MET A 1 9.10 -5.42 31.04
CA MET A 1 10.09 -6.04 30.13
C MET A 1 9.50 -6.90 29.01
N HIS A 2 8.28 -7.46 29.11
CA HIS A 2 7.73 -8.32 28.03
C HIS A 2 7.10 -7.57 26.83
N GLN A 3 6.70 -6.29 26.98
CA GLN A 3 6.13 -5.50 25.87
C GLN A 3 7.20 -4.99 24.89
N THR A 4 8.36 -4.58 25.40
CA THR A 4 9.43 -4.00 24.58
C THR A 4 9.95 -5.00 23.52
N THR A 5 10.18 -6.26 23.90
CA THR A 5 10.69 -7.31 23.00
C THR A 5 9.72 -7.68 21.87
N LYS A 6 8.40 -7.61 22.14
CA LYS A 6 7.36 -7.96 21.15
C LYS A 6 7.17 -6.88 20.09
N LEU A 7 7.33 -5.61 20.49
CA LEU A 7 7.27 -4.45 19.59
C LEU A 7 8.46 -4.43 18.62
N THR A 8 9.67 -4.72 19.08
CA THR A 8 10.87 -4.76 18.23
C THR A 8 10.78 -5.88 17.19
N GLN A 9 10.41 -7.10 17.60
CA GLN A 9 10.27 -8.25 16.69
C GLN A 9 9.23 -8.04 15.58
N THR A 10 8.15 -7.30 15.87
CA THR A 10 7.09 -7.03 14.88
C THR A 10 7.53 -5.98 13.85
N GLN A 11 8.33 -4.99 14.27
CA GLN A 11 8.91 -3.99 13.39
C GLN A 11 9.99 -4.59 12.46
N ASP A 12 10.82 -5.48 13.00
CA ASP A 12 11.85 -6.19 12.23
C ASP A 12 11.21 -7.07 11.15
N ALA A 13 10.17 -7.85 11.50
CA ALA A 13 9.46 -8.68 10.54
C ALA A 13 8.77 -7.89 9.41
N ALA A 14 8.22 -6.70 9.71
CA ALA A 14 7.63 -5.83 8.69
C ALA A 14 8.70 -5.25 7.74
N LEU A 15 9.87 -4.89 8.28
CA LEU A 15 11.01 -4.46 7.49
C LEU A 15 11.53 -5.58 6.59
N ASP A 16 11.70 -6.79 7.14
CA ASP A 16 12.15 -7.97 6.42
C ASP A 16 11.21 -8.31 5.25
N ARG A 17 9.89 -8.25 5.48
CA ARG A 17 8.90 -8.50 4.43
C ARG A 17 8.99 -7.48 3.29
N ARG A 18 9.17 -6.20 3.61
CA ARG A 18 9.34 -5.15 2.58
C ARG A 18 10.64 -5.32 1.80
N ILE A 19 11.73 -5.74 2.45
CA ILE A 19 12.99 -6.07 1.78
C ILE A 19 12.79 -7.24 0.82
N ALA A 20 12.18 -8.33 1.28
CA ALA A 20 11.90 -9.50 0.44
C ALA A 20 10.99 -9.16 -0.77
N ALA A 21 9.98 -8.30 -0.58
CA ALA A 21 9.14 -7.84 -1.68
C ALA A 21 9.93 -7.00 -2.70
N ALA A 22 10.81 -6.12 -2.22
CA ALA A 22 11.68 -5.32 -3.08
C ALA A 22 12.67 -6.18 -3.87
N GLU A 23 13.24 -7.21 -3.25
CA GLU A 23 14.10 -8.19 -3.91
C GLU A 23 13.36 -8.98 -4.99
N ALA A 24 12.14 -9.44 -4.71
CA ALA A 24 11.31 -10.14 -5.69
C ALA A 24 11.00 -9.24 -6.91
N LEU A 25 10.69 -7.97 -6.68
CA LEU A 25 10.51 -6.99 -7.76
C LEU A 25 11.79 -6.79 -8.58
N ALA A 26 12.93 -6.58 -7.92
CA ALA A 26 14.21 -6.37 -8.59
C ALA A 26 14.63 -7.58 -9.45
N GLN A 27 14.51 -8.80 -8.91
CA GLN A 27 14.84 -10.03 -9.64
C GLN A 27 13.92 -10.25 -10.84
N SER A 28 12.64 -9.90 -10.73
CA SER A 28 11.67 -10.04 -11.83
C SER A 28 11.88 -9.03 -12.96
N ARG A 29 12.51 -7.88 -12.68
CA ARG A 29 12.64 -6.73 -13.59
C ARG A 29 11.30 -6.22 -14.14
N VAL A 30 10.19 -6.52 -13.48
CA VAL A 30 8.84 -6.17 -13.95
C VAL A 30 8.66 -4.64 -14.06
N LEU A 31 9.20 -3.88 -13.10
CA LEU A 31 9.10 -2.42 -13.11
C LEU A 31 9.95 -1.81 -14.24
N GLU A 32 11.10 -2.41 -14.56
CA GLU A 32 11.93 -1.98 -15.70
C GLU A 32 11.22 -2.24 -17.03
N ALA A 33 10.62 -3.43 -17.19
CA ALA A 33 9.88 -3.79 -18.40
C ALA A 33 8.65 -2.89 -18.61
N LEU A 34 8.05 -2.41 -17.52
CA LEU A 34 6.88 -1.53 -17.54
C LEU A 34 7.23 -0.04 -17.48
N ALA A 35 8.50 0.35 -17.42
CA ALA A 35 8.94 1.75 -17.32
C ALA A 35 8.25 2.73 -18.30
N PRO A 36 7.95 2.38 -19.57
CA PRO A 36 7.21 3.25 -20.48
C PRO A 36 5.79 3.64 -20.03
N TYR A 37 5.25 2.95 -19.01
CA TYR A 37 3.90 3.12 -18.46
C TYR A 37 3.91 3.70 -17.04
N SER A 38 5.05 4.21 -16.57
CA SER A 38 5.24 4.83 -15.25
C SER A 38 4.75 3.94 -14.08
N PRO A 39 5.29 2.71 -13.94
CA PRO A 39 4.84 1.78 -12.92
C PRO A 39 5.12 2.36 -11.54
N THR A 40 4.09 2.49 -10.73
CA THR A 40 4.14 3.15 -9.42
C THR A 40 3.59 2.22 -8.34
N LEU A 41 4.37 1.98 -7.30
CA LEU A 41 3.98 1.14 -6.18
C LEU A 41 2.94 1.84 -5.29
N VAL A 42 1.84 1.14 -4.98
CA VAL A 42 0.74 1.65 -4.15
C VAL A 42 0.30 0.65 -3.08
N SER A 43 1.20 -0.26 -2.69
CA SER A 43 0.89 -1.40 -1.82
C SER A 43 0.99 -1.09 -0.33
N THR A 44 0.14 -1.77 0.44
CA THR A 44 0.15 -1.73 1.91
C THR A 44 1.48 -2.21 2.52
N ILE A 45 2.30 -2.98 1.78
CA ILE A 45 3.63 -3.45 2.22
C ILE A 45 4.58 -2.27 2.43
N TRP A 46 4.52 -1.24 1.57
CA TRP A 46 5.44 -0.10 1.66
C TRP A 46 5.07 0.91 2.74
N VAL A 47 3.83 0.87 3.23
CA VAL A 47 3.33 1.69 4.35
C VAL A 47 3.19 0.90 5.65
N GLY A 48 3.56 -0.38 5.66
CA GLY A 48 3.52 -1.23 6.85
C GLY A 48 2.11 -1.48 7.38
N LEU A 49 1.10 -1.54 6.50
CA LEU A 49 -0.29 -1.90 6.82
C LEU A 49 -0.68 -3.28 6.27
N ASP A 50 0.29 -4.02 5.77
CA ASP A 50 0.16 -5.31 5.13
C ASP A 50 -0.07 -6.48 6.11
N LEU A 51 -0.66 -7.54 5.58
CA LEU A 51 -0.76 -8.87 6.17
C LEU A 51 0.05 -9.88 5.32
N PRO A 52 0.31 -11.10 5.81
CA PRO A 52 1.10 -12.11 5.07
C PRO A 52 0.59 -12.41 3.64
N GLU A 53 -0.71 -12.29 3.41
CA GLU A 53 -1.38 -12.49 2.14
C GLU A 53 -1.50 -11.22 1.29
N SER A 54 -1.02 -10.07 1.76
CA SER A 54 -1.11 -8.82 1.00
C SER A 54 -0.23 -8.82 -0.24
N ASP A 55 -0.79 -8.25 -1.31
CA ASP A 55 -0.21 -8.21 -2.64
C ASP A 55 0.82 -7.07 -2.78
N ILE A 56 1.67 -7.20 -3.79
CA ILE A 56 2.41 -6.09 -4.38
C ILE A 56 1.51 -5.43 -5.43
N ASP A 57 0.94 -4.29 -5.08
CA ASP A 57 0.13 -3.44 -5.96
C ASP A 57 0.98 -2.42 -6.73
N VAL A 58 0.83 -2.43 -8.05
CA VAL A 58 1.45 -1.46 -8.97
C VAL A 58 0.37 -0.82 -9.85
N VAL A 59 0.38 0.50 -9.95
CA VAL A 59 -0.42 1.24 -10.94
C VAL A 59 0.41 1.68 -12.13
N CYS A 60 -0.18 1.65 -13.31
CA CYS A 60 0.41 2.07 -14.57
C CYS A 60 -0.54 3.02 -15.33
N CYS A 61 0.03 3.87 -16.16
CA CYS A 61 -0.70 4.76 -17.07
C CYS A 61 -0.36 4.38 -18.52
N PHE A 62 -1.35 3.96 -19.30
CA PHE A 62 -1.18 3.65 -20.73
C PHE A 62 -1.80 4.70 -21.63
N LYS A 63 -1.15 4.95 -22.78
CA LYS A 63 -1.74 5.73 -23.88
C LYS A 63 -2.42 4.83 -24.91
N CYS A 64 -1.79 3.70 -25.22
CA CYS A 64 -2.31 2.71 -26.15
C CYS A 64 -2.59 1.40 -25.42
N ARG A 65 -3.87 1.08 -25.26
CA ARG A 65 -4.34 -0.08 -24.50
C ARG A 65 -3.78 -1.39 -25.03
N SER A 66 -3.81 -1.62 -26.34
CA SER A 66 -3.34 -2.87 -26.95
C SER A 66 -1.82 -3.06 -26.86
N GLN A 67 -1.05 -1.96 -26.86
CA GLN A 67 0.39 -2.03 -26.61
C GLN A 67 0.69 -2.40 -25.16
N PHE A 68 -0.04 -1.80 -24.21
CA PHE A 68 0.11 -2.14 -22.80
C PHE A 68 -0.29 -3.58 -22.51
N GLU A 69 -1.41 -4.05 -23.06
CA GLU A 69 -1.87 -5.43 -22.96
C GLU A 69 -0.80 -6.42 -23.45
N ARG A 70 -0.24 -6.18 -24.64
CA ARG A 70 0.85 -6.99 -25.18
C ARG A 70 2.06 -6.98 -24.25
N ARG A 71 2.46 -5.80 -23.75
CA ARG A 71 3.57 -5.69 -22.80
C ARG A 71 3.31 -6.49 -21.52
N LEU A 72 2.11 -6.46 -20.96
CA LEU A 72 1.76 -7.27 -19.78
C LEU A 72 1.92 -8.76 -20.06
N ILE A 73 1.42 -9.25 -21.20
CA ILE A 73 1.56 -10.66 -21.60
C ILE A 73 3.03 -11.04 -21.79
N GLU A 74 3.82 -10.21 -22.49
CA GLU A 74 5.25 -10.44 -22.70
C GLU A 74 6.04 -10.46 -21.38
N THR A 75 5.64 -9.63 -20.42
CA THR A 75 6.37 -9.45 -19.15
C THR A 75 5.96 -10.48 -18.10
N LEU A 76 4.67 -10.78 -18.00
CA LEU A 76 4.08 -11.57 -16.91
C LEU A 76 3.58 -12.95 -17.36
N GLY A 77 3.42 -13.20 -18.66
CA GLY A 77 2.75 -14.40 -19.17
C GLY A 77 3.45 -15.71 -18.86
N GLY A 78 4.76 -15.67 -18.58
CA GLY A 78 5.53 -16.83 -18.13
C GLY A 78 5.57 -17.01 -16.60
N LEU A 79 4.99 -16.08 -15.84
CA LEU A 79 4.98 -16.15 -14.37
C LEU A 79 3.86 -17.05 -13.86
N LYS A 80 4.08 -17.59 -12.67
CA LYS A 80 3.10 -18.43 -11.98
C LYS A 80 1.81 -17.64 -11.72
N ASP A 81 0.67 -18.32 -11.83
CA ASP A 81 -0.67 -17.77 -11.56
C ASP A 81 -1.04 -16.54 -12.42
N PHE A 82 -0.40 -16.39 -13.60
CA PHE A 82 -0.68 -15.28 -14.49
C PHE A 82 -2.15 -15.27 -14.94
N THR A 83 -2.81 -14.13 -14.71
CA THR A 83 -4.13 -13.83 -15.28
C THR A 83 -4.13 -12.40 -15.79
N LEU A 84 -4.91 -12.17 -16.84
CA LEU A 84 -5.15 -10.86 -17.40
C LEU A 84 -6.65 -10.67 -17.59
N SER A 85 -7.17 -9.61 -17.01
CA SER A 85 -8.58 -9.23 -17.11
C SER A 85 -8.72 -7.80 -17.60
N SER A 86 -9.84 -7.52 -18.27
CA SER A 86 -10.10 -6.25 -18.91
C SER A 86 -11.47 -5.71 -18.53
N SER A 87 -11.53 -4.44 -18.14
CA SER A 87 -12.77 -3.65 -18.14
C SER A 87 -12.68 -2.56 -19.22
N LYS A 88 -13.76 -1.80 -19.43
CA LYS A 88 -13.73 -0.65 -20.34
C LYS A 88 -12.61 0.35 -20.00
N GLU A 89 -12.35 0.53 -18.71
CA GLU A 89 -11.48 1.59 -18.19
C GLU A 89 -10.06 1.09 -17.87
N ALA A 90 -9.89 -0.21 -17.63
CA ALA A 90 -8.63 -0.74 -17.12
C ALA A 90 -8.26 -2.13 -17.65
N LEU A 91 -6.97 -2.45 -17.52
CA LEU A 91 -6.41 -3.78 -17.61
C LEU A 91 -5.85 -4.15 -16.24
N ILE A 92 -6.17 -5.34 -15.75
CA ILE A 92 -5.68 -5.85 -14.47
C ILE A 92 -4.96 -7.17 -14.74
N ALA A 93 -3.64 -7.16 -14.55
CA ALA A 93 -2.83 -8.36 -14.58
C ALA A 93 -2.50 -8.80 -13.16
N ARG A 94 -2.60 -10.11 -12.91
CA ARG A 94 -2.11 -10.73 -11.67
C ARG A 94 -1.10 -11.80 -12.00
N ALA A 95 -0.14 -12.01 -11.12
CA ALA A 95 0.85 -13.08 -11.19
C ALA A 95 1.46 -13.29 -9.80
N THR A 96 2.36 -14.26 -9.66
CA THR A 96 3.15 -14.47 -8.44
C THR A 96 4.62 -14.15 -8.69
N LEU A 97 5.20 -13.26 -7.87
CA LEU A 97 6.64 -12.93 -7.83
C LEU A 97 7.29 -13.53 -6.57
N GLY A 98 8.01 -14.63 -6.73
CA GLY A 98 8.58 -15.35 -5.58
C GLY A 98 7.47 -15.82 -4.64
N ALA A 99 7.43 -15.28 -3.43
CA ALA A 99 6.39 -15.56 -2.43
C ALA A 99 5.23 -14.55 -2.42
N PHE A 100 5.28 -13.51 -3.26
CA PHE A 100 4.32 -12.41 -3.23
C PHE A 100 3.34 -12.50 -4.40
N PRO A 101 2.03 -12.41 -4.16
CA PRO A 101 1.10 -12.06 -5.21
C PRO A 101 1.43 -10.65 -5.73
N LEU A 102 1.30 -10.46 -7.04
CA LEU A 102 1.48 -9.20 -7.74
C LEU A 102 0.17 -8.84 -8.43
N GLU A 103 -0.29 -7.61 -8.25
CA GLU A 103 -1.37 -7.01 -9.02
C GLU A 103 -0.87 -5.76 -9.75
N ILE A 104 -1.09 -5.70 -11.06
CA ILE A 104 -0.83 -4.53 -11.88
C ILE A 104 -2.14 -4.00 -12.43
N TYR A 105 -2.52 -2.80 -11.99
CA TYR A 105 -3.64 -2.05 -12.52
C TYR A 105 -3.15 -1.01 -13.53
N GLY A 106 -3.57 -1.12 -14.79
CA GLY A 106 -3.32 -0.09 -15.79
C GLY A 106 -4.60 0.59 -16.24
N SER A 107 -4.55 1.91 -16.36
CA SER A 107 -5.61 2.73 -16.96
C SER A 107 -5.01 3.82 -17.86
N ASN A 108 -5.85 4.56 -18.58
CA ASN A 108 -5.41 5.76 -19.33
C ASN A 108 -5.46 7.06 -18.51
N VAL A 109 -5.68 6.95 -17.19
CA VAL A 109 -5.72 8.07 -16.26
C VAL A 109 -4.30 8.36 -15.75
N ALA A 110 -3.93 9.64 -15.60
CA ALA A 110 -2.63 10.02 -15.07
C ALA A 110 -2.42 9.46 -13.66
N ILE A 111 -1.21 8.99 -13.32
CA ILE A 111 -0.93 8.33 -12.03
C ILE A 111 -1.43 9.17 -10.84
N SER A 112 -1.19 10.48 -10.86
CA SER A 112 -1.62 11.43 -9.82
C SER A 112 -3.13 11.52 -9.63
N GLU A 113 -3.92 11.16 -10.64
CA GLU A 113 -5.38 11.20 -10.62
C GLU A 113 -5.99 9.82 -10.31
N GLN A 114 -5.19 8.75 -10.36
CA GLN A 114 -5.66 7.40 -10.06
C GLN A 114 -5.99 7.27 -8.58
N VAL A 115 -7.18 6.76 -8.30
CA VAL A 115 -7.71 6.61 -6.93
C VAL A 115 -6.77 5.78 -6.04
N ALA A 116 -6.20 4.69 -6.56
CA ALA A 116 -5.27 3.85 -5.81
C ALA A 116 -3.99 4.61 -5.40
N PHE A 117 -3.47 5.49 -6.25
CA PHE A 117 -2.31 6.31 -5.92
C PHE A 117 -2.65 7.38 -4.87
N ARG A 118 -3.78 8.08 -5.03
CA ARG A 118 -4.26 9.06 -4.06
C ARG A 118 -4.52 8.44 -2.69
N HIS A 119 -5.16 7.26 -2.68
CA HIS A 119 -5.36 6.47 -1.46
C HIS A 119 -4.03 6.07 -0.80
N TYR A 120 -3.06 5.62 -1.59
CA TYR A 120 -1.73 5.30 -1.09
C TYR A 120 -1.03 6.51 -0.46
N GLN A 121 -1.15 7.70 -1.05
CA GLN A 121 -0.62 8.94 -0.46
C GLN A 121 -1.27 9.25 0.90
N VAL A 122 -2.58 9.02 1.07
CA VAL A 122 -3.24 9.14 2.37
C VAL A 122 -2.63 8.15 3.38
N MET A 123 -2.49 6.88 3.01
CA MET A 123 -1.89 5.87 3.89
C MET A 123 -0.45 6.22 4.27
N GLN A 124 0.36 6.73 3.33
CA GLN A 124 1.72 7.19 3.60
C GLN A 124 1.74 8.33 4.63
N ARG A 125 0.85 9.32 4.50
CA ARG A 125 0.75 10.44 5.44
C ARG A 125 0.31 10.01 6.83
N LEU A 126 -0.65 9.09 6.91
CA LEU A 126 -1.10 8.55 8.20
C LEU A 126 0.03 7.80 8.91
N THR A 127 0.71 6.91 8.18
CA THR A 127 1.77 6.06 8.75
C THR A 127 3.06 6.82 9.08
N SER A 128 3.36 7.91 8.35
CA SER A 128 4.51 8.76 8.67
C SER A 128 4.32 9.58 9.94
N LEU A 129 3.08 10.04 10.21
CA LEU A 129 2.73 10.83 11.39
C LEU A 129 2.36 9.97 12.60
N SER A 130 2.06 8.68 12.41
CA SER A 130 1.64 7.79 13.48
C SER A 130 2.82 7.10 14.18
N SER A 131 2.58 6.68 15.42
CA SER A 131 3.38 5.67 16.11
C SER A 131 3.12 4.28 15.52
N ALA A 132 3.90 3.28 15.94
CA ALA A 132 3.70 1.89 15.52
C ALA A 132 2.35 1.31 15.98
N ASP A 133 1.71 1.90 17.01
CA ASP A 133 0.41 1.44 17.52
C ASP A 133 -0.68 1.52 16.44
N PHE A 134 -0.65 2.55 15.60
CA PHE A 134 -1.59 2.69 14.47
C PHE A 134 -1.53 1.48 13.54
N SER A 135 -0.35 1.18 13.01
CA SER A 135 -0.17 0.05 12.09
C SER A 135 -0.52 -1.28 12.75
N ASN A 136 -0.14 -1.48 14.03
CA ASN A 136 -0.46 -2.69 14.78
C ASN A 136 -1.97 -2.88 14.93
N ARG A 137 -2.71 -1.83 15.29
CA ARG A 137 -4.17 -1.88 15.44
C ARG A 137 -4.87 -2.07 14.10
N VAL A 138 -4.41 -1.41 13.03
CA VAL A 138 -4.94 -1.64 11.67
C VAL A 138 -4.73 -3.10 11.26
N LYS A 139 -3.54 -3.66 11.45
CA LYS A 139 -3.27 -5.08 11.15
C LYS A 139 -4.10 -6.04 12.02
N ALA A 140 -4.34 -5.72 13.29
CA ALA A 140 -5.21 -6.50 14.16
C ALA A 140 -6.64 -6.56 13.62
N TYR A 141 -7.23 -5.41 13.28
CA TYR A 141 -8.56 -5.35 12.66
C TYR A 141 -8.61 -6.09 11.31
N LYS A 142 -7.56 -5.98 10.49
CA LYS A 142 -7.50 -6.73 9.23
C LYS A 142 -7.46 -8.24 9.46
N THR A 143 -6.73 -8.68 10.48
CA THR A 143 -6.66 -10.10 10.88
C THR A 143 -8.02 -10.62 11.35
N GLU A 144 -8.85 -9.75 11.94
CA GLU A 144 -10.24 -10.05 12.32
C GLU A 144 -11.23 -10.01 11.14
N GLY A 145 -10.75 -9.74 9.92
CA GLY A 145 -11.53 -9.80 8.68
C GLY A 145 -11.95 -8.44 8.12
N LEU A 146 -11.55 -7.32 8.73
CA LEU A 146 -11.79 -6.01 8.12
C LEU A 146 -10.86 -5.78 6.91
N LYS A 147 -11.38 -5.07 5.90
CA LYS A 147 -10.53 -4.51 4.83
C LYS A 147 -9.73 -3.33 5.37
N THR A 148 -8.76 -2.86 4.57
CA THR A 148 -7.85 -1.77 4.94
C THR A 148 -8.58 -0.51 5.38
N GLU A 149 -9.56 -0.04 4.61
CA GLU A 149 -10.26 1.23 4.89
C GLU A 149 -11.17 1.13 6.11
N PRO A 150 -12.01 0.08 6.29
CA PRO A 150 -12.73 -0.15 7.54
C PRO A 150 -11.81 -0.25 8.76
N ALA A 151 -10.65 -0.90 8.64
CA ALA A 151 -9.68 -1.00 9.74
C ALA A 151 -9.08 0.38 10.09
N ILE A 152 -8.68 1.19 9.10
CA ILE A 152 -8.21 2.56 9.32
C ILE A 152 -9.31 3.40 9.97
N ALA A 153 -10.53 3.34 9.44
CA ALA A 153 -11.68 4.08 9.98
C ALA A 153 -11.96 3.70 11.43
N ALA A 154 -11.90 2.41 11.79
CA ALA A 154 -12.07 1.94 13.15
C ALA A 154 -10.97 2.45 14.10
N VAL A 155 -9.69 2.41 13.68
CA VAL A 155 -8.58 2.91 14.50
C VAL A 155 -8.68 4.40 14.77
N LEU A 156 -9.03 5.18 13.74
CA LEU A 156 -9.09 6.64 13.81
C LEU A 156 -10.48 7.19 14.21
N ASN A 157 -11.43 6.30 14.50
CA ASN A 157 -12.82 6.63 14.81
C ASN A 157 -13.49 7.54 13.75
N LEU A 158 -13.18 7.30 12.46
CA LEU A 158 -13.78 8.04 11.36
C LEU A 158 -15.24 7.65 11.19
N GLN A 159 -16.08 8.63 10.86
CA GLN A 159 -17.52 8.44 10.68
C GLN A 159 -17.87 8.32 9.20
N GLY A 160 -18.92 7.56 8.89
CA GLY A 160 -19.45 7.39 7.53
C GLY A 160 -18.97 6.12 6.83
N GLU A 161 -19.08 6.11 5.50
CA GLU A 161 -18.62 4.99 4.68
C GLU A 161 -17.08 4.94 4.71
N PRO A 162 -16.45 3.81 5.05
CA PRO A 162 -15.01 3.75 5.31
C PRO A 162 -14.11 4.24 4.19
N PHE A 163 -14.38 3.86 2.93
CA PHE A 163 -13.55 4.27 1.82
C PHE A 163 -13.61 5.79 1.61
N ALA A 164 -14.81 6.36 1.59
CA ALA A 164 -15.01 7.81 1.49
C ALA A 164 -14.41 8.58 2.67
N ALA A 165 -14.53 8.05 3.89
CA ALA A 165 -14.01 8.67 5.10
C ALA A 165 -12.47 8.73 5.10
N VAL A 166 -11.80 7.65 4.66
CA VAL A 166 -10.34 7.64 4.50
C VAL A 166 -9.91 8.58 3.38
N MET A 167 -10.59 8.55 2.22
CA MET A 167 -10.26 9.43 1.09
C MET A 167 -10.43 10.92 1.40
N ALA A 168 -11.38 11.29 2.28
CA ALA A 168 -11.55 12.67 2.72
C ALA A 168 -10.29 13.26 3.40
N LEU A 169 -9.42 12.41 3.96
CA LEU A 169 -8.16 12.82 4.59
C LEU A 169 -7.10 13.30 3.59
N GLU A 170 -7.29 13.05 2.30
CA GLU A 170 -6.38 13.56 1.25
C GLU A 170 -6.23 15.08 1.33
N CYS A 171 -7.35 15.79 1.53
CA CYS A 171 -7.38 17.25 1.63
C CYS A 171 -7.08 17.77 3.04
N ALA A 172 -6.96 16.90 4.05
CA ALA A 172 -6.67 17.33 5.41
C ALA A 172 -5.26 17.91 5.50
N SER A 173 -5.12 19.02 6.21
CA SER A 173 -3.83 19.59 6.59
C SER A 173 -3.07 18.66 7.55
N GLU A 174 -1.76 18.87 7.67
CA GLU A 174 -0.95 18.12 8.64
C GLU A 174 -1.46 18.32 10.08
N THR A 175 -1.86 19.54 10.45
CA THR A 175 -2.43 19.85 11.78
C THR A 175 -3.71 19.06 12.06
N GLU A 176 -4.57 18.89 11.06
CA GLU A 176 -5.79 18.07 11.18
C GLU A 176 -5.45 16.60 11.35
N LEU A 177 -4.54 16.05 10.54
CA LEU A 177 -4.09 14.66 10.66
C LEU A 177 -3.45 14.38 12.03
N VAL A 178 -2.61 15.29 12.52
CA VAL A 178 -1.99 15.21 13.85
C VAL A 178 -3.06 15.20 14.94
N SER A 179 -4.11 16.02 14.80
CA SER A 179 -5.20 16.07 15.77
C SER A 179 -6.02 14.77 15.76
N ILE A 180 -6.33 14.23 14.58
CA ILE A 180 -7.02 12.93 14.43
C ILE A 180 -6.20 11.81 15.08
N LEU A 181 -4.90 11.72 14.75
CA LEU A 181 -4.01 10.70 15.30
C LEU A 181 -3.84 10.84 16.81
N ARG A 182 -3.76 12.07 17.35
CA ARG A 182 -3.68 12.31 18.79
C ARG A 182 -4.94 11.84 19.50
N ASN A 183 -6.11 12.18 18.96
CA ASN A 183 -7.40 11.78 19.53
C ASN A 183 -7.58 10.26 19.50
N ALA A 184 -7.02 9.58 18.49
CA ALA A 184 -7.01 8.13 18.38
C ALA A 184 -5.95 7.43 19.28
N GLY A 185 -5.11 8.20 19.98
CA GLY A 185 -4.00 7.66 20.79
C GLY A 185 -2.83 7.14 19.98
N CYS A 186 -2.76 7.48 18.69
CA CYS A 186 -1.85 6.89 17.71
C CYS A 186 -0.75 7.85 17.22
N LEU A 187 -0.74 9.12 17.65
CA LEU A 187 0.25 10.11 17.20
C LEU A 187 1.67 9.67 17.55
N ARG A 188 2.62 9.82 16.61
CA ARG A 188 4.04 9.71 16.90
C ARG A 188 4.43 10.85 17.84
N LEU A 189 4.76 10.50 19.08
CA LEU A 189 5.44 11.46 19.95
C LEU A 189 6.80 11.75 19.34
N ALA A 190 7.19 13.02 19.28
CA ALA A 190 8.59 13.35 19.12
C ALA A 190 9.31 12.70 20.30
N THR A 191 10.02 11.59 20.06
CA THR A 191 11.13 11.23 20.92
C THR A 191 12.01 12.47 20.93
N GLU A 192 12.31 12.99 22.11
CA GLU A 192 13.24 14.09 22.32
C GLU A 192 14.35 13.98 21.28
N ALA A 193 14.37 14.98 20.38
CA ALA A 193 15.44 15.11 19.41
C ALA A 193 16.74 14.93 20.19
N GLY A 194 17.57 14.00 19.74
CA GLY A 194 18.82 13.62 20.41
C GLY A 194 19.48 14.85 21.02
N ALA A 195 19.56 14.85 22.34
CA ALA A 195 20.66 15.47 23.01
C ALA A 195 21.93 14.75 22.50
N ASP A 196 22.86 15.58 22.04
CA ASP A 196 24.24 15.31 21.56
C ASP A 196 24.43 14.82 20.12
#